data_AF-A0A5U7LHC7-F1
#
_entry.id   AF-A0A5U7LHC7-F1
#
_cell.length_a   1.000
_cell.length_b   1.000
_cell.length_c   1.000
_cell.angle_alpha   90.00
_cell.angle_beta   90.00
_cell.angle_gamma   90.00
#
_symmetry.space_group_name_H-M   'P 1'
#
loop_
_entity.id
_entity.type
_entity.pdbx_description
1 polymer ?
#
loop_
_entity_poly.entity_id
_entity_poly.type
_entity_poly.pdbx_seq_one_letter_code
_entity_poly.pdbx_strand_id
1 'polypeptide(L)' 'TITVVGANTGFTVTSTGLSKKDCINMASQLGTADMASTKINSTSINGVVSTIAATAACSSDSNTVAFTTRG' A
#
# COMPACT_ATOMS: atom_id res chain seq x y z
N THR A 1 12.93 -0.39 -3.83
CA THR A 1 13.01 -1.83 -4.16
C THR A 1 11.63 -2.41 -4.17
N ILE A 2 11.34 -3.38 -5.06
CA ILE A 2 10.06 -4.11 -5.09
C ILE A 2 10.29 -5.54 -4.61
N THR A 3 9.45 -6.01 -3.68
CA THR A 3 9.42 -7.39 -3.20
C THR A 3 8.04 -7.97 -3.44
N VAL A 4 7.96 -9.19 -3.98
CA VAL A 4 6.71 -9.92 -4.18
C VAL A 4 6.78 -11.23 -3.41
N VAL A 5 5.78 -11.49 -2.57
CA VAL A 5 5.66 -12.71 -1.77
C VAL A 5 4.32 -13.37 -2.08
N GLY A 6 4.33 -14.65 -2.45
CA GLY A 6 3.10 -15.43 -2.63
C GLY A 6 2.41 -15.71 -1.29
N ALA A 7 1.09 -15.59 -1.25
CA ALA A 7 0.27 -15.79 -0.06
C ALA A 7 -0.93 -16.70 -0.40
N ASN A 8 -0.69 -18.02 -0.41
CA ASN A 8 -1.68 -19.04 -0.77
C ASN A 8 -2.25 -18.81 -2.20
N THR A 9 -3.48 -18.32 -2.34
CA THR A 9 -4.11 -17.97 -3.62
C THR A 9 -3.93 -16.49 -4.03
N GLY A 10 -3.26 -15.67 -3.21
CA GLY A 10 -2.94 -14.27 -3.48
C GLY A 10 -1.44 -13.95 -3.43
N PHE A 11 -1.10 -12.67 -3.41
CA PHE A 11 0.27 -12.18 -3.28
C PHE A 11 0.32 -10.84 -2.54
N THR A 12 1.47 -10.56 -1.93
CA THR A 12 1.81 -9.27 -1.37
C THR A 12 2.91 -8.60 -2.19
N VAL A 13 2.65 -7.40 -2.71
CA VAL A 13 3.67 -6.54 -3.33
C VAL A 13 4.06 -5.47 -2.33
N THR A 14 5.34 -5.41 -1.98
CA THR A 14 5.91 -4.36 -1.11
C THR A 14 6.86 -3.48 -1.91
N SER A 15 6.66 -2.17 -1.83
CA SER A 15 7.57 -1.15 -2.36
C SER A 15 8.11 -0.29 -1.22
N THR A 16 9.43 -0.07 -1.22
CA THR A 16 10.14 0.73 -0.21
C THR A 16 10.90 1.89 -0.84
N GLY A 17 11.11 2.95 -0.06
CA GLY A 17 11.85 4.14 -0.49
C GLY A 17 11.01 5.08 -1.35
N LEU A 18 9.68 5.05 -1.17
CA LEU A 18 8.77 5.88 -1.94
C LEU A 18 8.74 7.30 -1.37
N SER A 19 8.91 8.29 -2.24
CA SER A 19 8.63 9.69 -1.90
C SER A 19 7.20 9.83 -1.39
N LYS A 20 6.92 10.88 -0.61
CA LYS A 20 5.56 11.15 -0.12
C LYS A 20 4.53 11.19 -1.25
N LYS A 21 4.86 11.86 -2.36
CA LYS A 21 3.99 12.00 -3.54
C LYS A 21 3.72 10.65 -4.20
N ASP A 22 4.75 9.84 -4.40
CA ASP A 22 4.60 8.54 -5.05
C ASP A 22 3.86 7.55 -4.15
N CYS A 23 4.14 7.56 -2.85
CA CYS A 23 3.40 6.79 -1.86
C CYS A 23 1.90 7.10 -1.92
N ILE A 24 1.52 8.39 -1.91
CA ILE A 24 0.11 8.80 -1.96
C ILE A 24 -0.54 8.32 -3.26
N ASN A 25 0.11 8.57 -4.40
CA ASN A 25 -0.42 8.20 -5.71
C ASN A 25 -0.59 6.69 -5.87
N MET A 26 0.41 5.91 -5.47
CA MET A 26 0.35 4.45 -5.56
C MET A 26 -0.71 3.89 -4.61
N ALA A 27 -0.73 4.36 -3.36
CA ALA A 27 -1.64 3.85 -2.35
C ALA A 27 -3.11 4.15 -2.73
N SER A 28 -3.41 5.35 -3.23
CA SER A 28 -4.78 5.71 -3.63
C SER A 28 -5.26 5.04 -4.92
N GLN A 29 -4.36 4.73 -5.85
CA GLN A 29 -4.72 4.08 -7.12
C GLN A 29 -4.83 2.55 -7.00
N LEU A 30 -3.95 1.92 -6.22
CA LEU A 30 -3.86 0.46 -6.13
C LEU A 30 -4.53 -0.10 -4.88
N GLY A 31 -4.70 0.71 -3.83
CA GLY A 31 -5.41 0.32 -2.61
C GLY A 31 -6.91 0.34 -2.82
N THR A 32 -7.43 -0.60 -3.61
CA THR A 32 -8.87 -0.70 -3.92
C THR A 32 -9.61 -1.57 -2.90
N ALA A 33 -10.94 -1.61 -3.01
CA ALA A 33 -11.78 -2.46 -2.17
C ALA A 33 -11.49 -3.96 -2.37
N ASP A 34 -10.92 -4.35 -3.51
CA ASP A 34 -10.66 -5.74 -3.91
C ASP A 34 -9.41 -6.33 -3.22
N MET A 35 -8.52 -5.47 -2.74
CA MET A 35 -7.36 -5.89 -1.94
C MET A 35 -7.82 -6.47 -0.60
N ALA A 36 -7.12 -7.49 -0.12
CA ALA A 36 -7.31 -7.99 1.24
C ALA A 36 -6.88 -6.94 2.27
N SER A 37 -5.75 -6.27 2.01
CA SER A 37 -5.24 -5.17 2.82
C SER A 37 -4.25 -4.32 2.04
N THR A 38 -4.22 -3.01 2.33
CA THR A 38 -3.14 -2.11 1.94
C THR A 38 -2.48 -1.57 3.19
N LYS A 39 -1.18 -1.84 3.36
CA LYS A 39 -0.39 -1.33 4.47
C LYS A 39 0.53 -0.21 3.99
N ILE A 40 0.43 0.95 4.60
CA ILE A 40 1.27 2.11 4.34
C ILE A 40 2.05 2.39 5.63
N ASN A 41 3.37 2.22 5.59
CA ASN A 41 4.23 2.28 6.78
C ASN A 41 3.70 1.35 7.89
N SER A 42 3.18 1.93 8.97
CA SER A 42 2.59 1.21 10.11
C SER A 42 1.06 1.17 10.10
N THR A 43 0.42 1.77 9.10
CA THR A 43 -1.04 1.88 8.99
C THR A 43 -1.58 0.83 8.03
N SER A 44 -2.49 -0.01 8.50
CA SER A 44 -3.21 -0.98 7.67
C SER A 44 -4.61 -0.46 7.33
N ILE A 45 -4.97 -0.52 6.05
CA ILE A 45 -6.26 -0.10 5.51
C ILE A 45 -6.88 -1.31 4.81
N ASN A 46 -8.07 -1.70 5.26
CA ASN A 46 -8.84 -2.79 4.66
C ASN A 46 -9.98 -2.17 3.86
N GLY A 47 -9.81 -2.07 2.54
CA GLY A 47 -10.74 -1.40 1.64
C GLY A 47 -10.06 -0.27 0.84
N VAL A 48 -10.89 0.63 0.29
CA VAL A 48 -10.40 1.73 -0.54
C VAL A 48 -9.53 2.68 0.28
N VAL A 49 -8.32 2.91 -0.20
CA VAL A 49 -7.41 3.93 0.32
C VAL A 49 -7.79 5.27 -0.30
N SER A 50 -8.46 6.12 0.48
CA SER A 50 -8.73 7.49 0.03
C SER A 50 -7.45 8.33 0.00
N THR A 51 -7.45 9.40 -0.81
CA THR A 51 -6.31 10.34 -0.86
C THR A 51 -6.01 10.94 0.51
N ILE A 52 -7.04 11.17 1.34
CA ILE A 52 -6.88 11.69 2.71
C ILE A 52 -6.17 10.66 3.59
N ALA A 53 -6.61 9.39 3.55
CA ALA A 53 -5.98 8.31 4.32
C ALA A 53 -4.53 8.07 3.87
N ALA A 54 -4.28 8.08 2.55
CA ALA A 54 -2.93 7.98 2.00
C ALA A 54 -2.04 9.15 2.44
N THR A 55 -2.56 10.38 2.42
CA THR A 55 -1.81 11.57 2.83
C THR A 55 -1.44 11.53 4.32
N ALA A 56 -2.34 11.04 5.16
CA ALA A 56 -2.08 10.85 6.59
C ALA A 56 -1.04 9.75 6.85
N ALA A 57 -1.07 8.65 6.09
CA ALA A 57 -0.20 7.50 6.30
C ALA A 57 1.19 7.64 5.64
N CYS A 58 1.29 8.30 4.49
CA CYS A 58 2.52 8.63 3.79
C CYS A 58 3.17 9.90 4.40
N SER A 59 3.66 9.79 5.62
CA SER A 59 4.09 10.95 6.43
C SER A 59 5.55 11.36 6.25
N SER A 60 6.38 10.51 5.63
CA SER A 60 7.84 10.71 5.53
C SER A 60 8.34 10.90 4.09
N ASP A 61 9.63 11.21 3.92
CA ASP A 61 10.28 11.27 2.61
C ASP A 61 10.69 9.90 2.06
N SER A 62 10.54 8.84 2.86
CA SER A 62 10.82 7.45 2.48
C SER A 62 9.79 6.50 3.09
N ASN A 63 8.74 6.22 2.32
CA ASN A 63 7.62 5.40 2.76
C ASN A 63 7.73 3.97 2.23
N THR A 64 7.03 3.07 2.90
CA THR A 64 6.81 1.70 2.47
C THR A 64 5.32 1.47 2.24
N VAL A 65 4.96 0.84 1.12
CA VAL A 65 3.59 0.42 0.85
C VAL A 65 3.57 -1.05 0.49
N ALA A 66 2.67 -1.81 1.11
CA ALA A 66 2.42 -3.21 0.82
C ALA A 66 0.95 -3.42 0.42
N PHE A 67 0.71 -4.05 -0.71
CA PHE A 67 -0.62 -4.43 -1.19
C PHE A 67 -0.75 -5.92 -1.13
N THR A 68 -1.77 -6.44 -0.45
CA THR A 68 -2.06 -7.87 -0.37
C THR A 68 -3.38 -8.13 -1.09
N THR A 69 -3.37 -9.00 -2.10
CA THR A 69 -4.59 -9.38 -2.81
C THR A 69 -5.43 -10.36 -1.98
N ARG A 70 -6.74 -10.40 -2.25
CA ARG A 70 -7.55 -11.55 -1.86
C ARG A 70 -7.20 -12.72 -2.76
N GLY A 71 -7.09 -13.89 -2.14
CA GLY A 71 -6.98 -15.15 -2.84
C GLY A 71 -8.31 -15.86 -2.95
#